data_AF-A0AAW9SAQ1-F1
#
_entry.id   AF-A0AAW9SAQ1-F1
#
_cell.length_a   1.000
_cell.length_b   1.000
_cell.length_c   1.000
_cell.angle_alpha   90.00
_cell.angle_beta   90.00
_cell.angle_gamma   90.00
#
_symmetry.space_group_name_H-M   'P 1'
#
loop_
_entity.id
_entity.type
_entity.pdbx_description
1 polymer ?
#
loop_
_entity_poly.entity_id
_entity_poly.type
_entity_poly.pdbx_seq_one_letter_code
_entity_poly.pdbx_strand_id
1 'polypeptide(L)'
;MTESRITVTYRLETPGDIEATAVKVASDQSTGTFTALPGETDAVRARCAARVEQVTMLADAERSGLPDDRPGPFHRADVKISFPLEAVGTDVAALMTICVHGAWSVRGLTGARVMDIDLPDEWSCHPGPQFGVAGSRRLMGVDEGVMIASIIKPSLGLLPGETAAVVKSSARPVSISSRTTKS
;
A
#
# COMPACT_ATOMS: atom_id res chain seq x y z
N MET A 1 -7.95 27.51 6.69
CA MET A 1 -6.84 26.72 6.12
C MET A 1 -7.39 25.32 5.94
N THR A 2 -7.30 24.76 4.73
CA THR A 2 -7.69 23.37 4.49
C THR A 2 -6.82 22.47 5.35
N GLU A 3 -7.43 21.58 6.12
CA GLU A 3 -6.72 20.62 6.97
C GLU A 3 -5.92 19.66 6.09
N SER A 4 -4.63 19.42 6.40
CA SER A 4 -3.80 18.45 5.66
C SER A 4 -4.24 17.04 6.01
N ARG A 5 -4.43 16.19 5.00
CA ARG A 5 -5.02 14.85 5.15
C ARG A 5 -4.30 13.84 4.28
N ILE A 6 -4.20 12.62 4.79
CA ILE A 6 -3.76 11.43 4.04
C ILE A 6 -5.00 10.81 3.43
N THR A 7 -5.01 10.53 2.13
CA THR A 7 -6.14 9.86 1.48
C THR A 7 -5.75 8.45 1.10
N VAL A 8 -6.57 7.47 1.47
CA VAL A 8 -6.39 6.07 1.08
C VAL A 8 -7.60 5.63 0.27
N THR A 9 -7.34 5.03 -0.89
CA THR A 9 -8.37 4.40 -1.71
C THR A 9 -8.43 2.92 -1.35
N TYR A 10 -9.58 2.46 -0.85
CA TYR A 10 -9.83 1.07 -0.52
C TYR A 10 -10.81 0.47 -1.51
N ARG A 11 -10.54 -0.74 -1.99
CA ARG A 11 -11.58 -1.61 -2.55
C ARG A 11 -12.22 -2.39 -1.42
N LEU A 12 -13.48 -2.10 -1.14
CA LEU A 12 -14.26 -2.75 -0.10
C LEU A 12 -15.29 -3.69 -0.72
N GLU A 13 -15.62 -4.74 0.02
CA GLU A 13 -16.66 -5.71 -0.32
C GLU A 13 -17.40 -6.14 0.94
N THR A 14 -18.73 -6.22 0.86
CA THR A 14 -19.61 -6.64 1.96
C THR A 14 -20.91 -7.25 1.40
N PRO A 15 -21.57 -8.18 2.10
CA PRO A 15 -22.90 -8.67 1.72
C PRO A 15 -24.02 -7.69 2.12
N GLY A 16 -23.69 -6.62 2.85
CA GLY A 16 -24.63 -5.57 3.24
C GLY A 16 -24.45 -4.29 2.43
N ASP A 17 -24.98 -3.20 2.96
CA ASP A 17 -24.83 -1.87 2.36
C ASP A 17 -23.36 -1.43 2.35
N ILE A 18 -22.83 -1.17 1.15
CA ILE A 18 -21.44 -0.77 0.94
C ILE A 18 -21.15 0.65 1.42
N GLU A 19 -22.12 1.57 1.36
CA GLU A 19 -21.94 2.95 1.83
C GLU A 19 -21.90 2.99 3.36
N ALA A 20 -22.83 2.28 4.01
CA ALA A 20 -22.81 2.11 5.47
C ALA A 20 -21.52 1.42 5.94
N THR A 21 -21.04 0.43 5.17
CA THR A 21 -19.76 -0.24 5.45
C THR A 21 -18.58 0.72 5.31
N ALA A 22 -18.56 1.58 4.28
CA ALA A 22 -17.53 2.60 4.09
C ALA A 22 -17.46 3.57 5.29
N VAL A 23 -18.61 4.05 5.77
CA VAL A 23 -18.69 4.92 6.96
C VAL A 23 -18.15 4.21 8.20
N LYS A 24 -18.52 2.92 8.38
CA LYS A 24 -18.00 2.10 9.47
C LYS A 24 -16.47 1.93 9.38
N VAL A 25 -15.94 1.67 8.19
CA VAL A 25 -14.50 1.53 7.95
C VAL A 25 -13.75 2.83 8.29
N ALA A 26 -14.30 3.99 7.95
CA ALA A 26 -13.71 5.27 8.36
C ALA A 26 -13.72 5.43 9.89
N SER A 27 -14.87 5.16 10.53
CA SER A 27 -15.04 5.34 11.97
C SER A 27 -14.15 4.42 12.81
N ASP A 28 -14.14 3.12 12.51
CA ASP A 28 -13.38 2.09 13.23
C ASP A 28 -11.86 2.32 13.11
N GLN A 29 -11.39 2.90 12.00
CA GLN A 29 -9.96 3.21 11.79
C GLN A 29 -9.51 4.53 12.43
N SER A 30 -10.41 5.35 12.99
CA SER A 30 -10.03 6.64 13.56
C SER A 30 -10.44 6.81 15.02
N THR A 31 -11.71 7.07 15.30
CA THR A 31 -12.18 7.41 16.65
C THR A 31 -12.71 6.19 17.39
N GLY A 32 -12.95 5.08 16.68
CA GLY A 32 -12.93 3.72 17.25
C GLY A 32 -13.92 3.39 18.37
N THR A 33 -14.97 4.20 18.62
CA THR A 33 -15.89 3.92 19.73
C THR A 33 -17.36 3.92 19.30
N PHE A 34 -18.02 2.79 19.54
CA PHE A 34 -19.49 2.64 19.47
C PHE A 34 -20.20 3.30 20.67
N THR A 35 -19.44 3.73 21.68
CA THR A 35 -19.93 4.25 22.96
C THR A 35 -19.08 5.45 23.37
N ALA A 36 -19.70 6.56 23.75
CA ALA A 36 -18.98 7.75 24.21
C ALA A 36 -18.10 7.40 25.42
N LEU A 37 -16.77 7.54 25.29
CA LEU A 37 -15.83 7.34 26.38
C LEU A 37 -15.69 8.62 27.22
N PRO A 38 -15.55 8.52 28.55
CA PRO A 38 -15.20 9.65 29.39
C PRO A 38 -13.86 10.25 28.93
N GLY A 39 -13.86 11.50 28.46
CA GLY A 39 -12.67 12.22 28.00
C GLY A 39 -12.56 12.40 26.48
N GLU A 40 -13.41 11.73 25.69
CA GLU A 40 -13.47 11.91 24.25
C GLU A 40 -14.38 13.11 23.92
N THR A 41 -13.82 14.32 24.00
CA THR A 41 -14.55 15.56 23.69
C THR A 41 -14.90 15.64 22.21
N ASP A 42 -15.98 16.34 21.88
CA ASP A 42 -16.38 16.58 20.48
C ASP A 42 -15.25 17.24 19.67
N ALA A 43 -14.40 18.04 20.31
CA ALA A 43 -13.23 18.65 19.69
C ALA A 43 -12.15 17.63 19.29
N VAL A 44 -11.95 16.56 20.07
CA VAL A 44 -11.00 15.48 19.71
C VAL A 44 -11.56 14.62 18.58
N ARG A 45 -12.86 14.30 18.59
CA ARG A 45 -13.50 13.59 17.47
C ARG A 45 -13.41 14.40 16.18
N ALA A 46 -13.71 15.70 16.23
CA ALA A 46 -13.69 16.55 15.05
C ALA A 46 -12.30 16.64 14.39
N ARG A 47 -11.23 16.61 15.19
CA ARG A 47 -9.83 16.68 14.73
C ARG A 47 -9.27 15.35 14.26
N CYS A 48 -9.73 14.24 14.84
CA CYS A 48 -9.16 12.91 14.57
C CYS A 48 -10.03 12.03 13.65
N ALA A 49 -11.26 12.44 13.31
CA ALA A 49 -12.16 11.63 12.49
C ALA A 49 -11.69 11.49 11.03
N ALA A 50 -11.63 10.24 10.58
CA ALA A 50 -11.55 9.91 9.17
C ALA A 50 -12.89 10.20 8.47
N ARG A 51 -12.84 10.48 7.17
CA ARG A 51 -14.01 10.87 6.37
C ARG A 51 -14.06 10.07 5.09
N VAL A 52 -15.24 9.58 4.74
CA VAL A 52 -15.49 9.04 3.40
C VAL A 52 -15.63 10.23 2.45
N GLU A 53 -14.68 10.37 1.54
CA GLU A 53 -14.65 11.46 0.55
C GLU A 53 -15.40 11.10 -0.72
N GLN A 54 -15.33 9.83 -1.12
CA GLN A 54 -15.92 9.34 -2.35
C GLN A 54 -16.21 7.84 -2.25
N VAL A 55 -17.35 7.43 -2.79
CA VAL A 55 -17.71 6.02 -3.02
C VAL A 55 -17.94 5.83 -4.51
N THR A 56 -17.20 4.92 -5.13
CA THR A 56 -17.36 4.56 -6.55
C THR A 56 -17.81 3.12 -6.64
N MET A 57 -19.07 2.90 -6.99
CA MET A 57 -19.66 1.58 -7.08
C MET A 57 -18.96 0.72 -8.14
N LEU A 58 -18.75 -0.56 -7.81
CA LEU A 58 -18.24 -1.57 -8.71
C LEU A 58 -19.32 -2.64 -8.96
N ALA A 59 -19.08 -3.50 -9.94
CA ALA A 59 -19.92 -4.68 -10.11
C ALA A 59 -19.81 -5.60 -8.89
N ASP A 60 -20.97 -6.06 -8.43
CA ASP A 60 -21.11 -7.06 -7.37
C ASP A 60 -20.34 -8.34 -7.72
N ALA A 61 -19.91 -9.07 -6.69
CA ALA A 61 -19.25 -10.36 -6.83
C ALA A 61 -20.17 -11.50 -6.38
N GLU A 62 -20.10 -12.64 -7.08
CA GLU A 62 -20.82 -13.87 -6.71
C GLU A 62 -20.11 -14.66 -5.61
N ARG A 63 -18.81 -14.42 -5.41
CA ARG A 63 -17.99 -15.07 -4.38
C ARG A 63 -17.22 -14.01 -3.62
N SER A 64 -17.12 -14.19 -2.31
CA SER A 64 -16.39 -13.28 -1.45
C SER A 64 -14.87 -13.33 -1.70
N GLY A 65 -14.21 -12.20 -1.48
CA GLY A 65 -12.75 -12.09 -1.55
C GLY A 65 -12.01 -12.69 -0.34
N LEU A 66 -12.67 -12.75 0.82
CA LEU A 66 -12.26 -13.40 2.06
C LEU A 66 -13.19 -14.57 2.35
N PRO A 67 -12.73 -15.62 3.06
CA PRO A 67 -13.57 -16.75 3.43
C PRO A 67 -14.84 -16.29 4.16
N ASP A 68 -16.00 -16.57 3.57
CA ASP A 68 -17.31 -16.25 4.11
C ASP A 68 -18.32 -17.30 3.62
N ASP A 69 -19.17 -17.78 4.53
CA ASP A 69 -20.16 -18.84 4.23
C ASP A 69 -21.51 -18.29 3.76
N ARG A 70 -21.69 -16.97 3.76
CA ARG A 70 -22.95 -16.33 3.32
C ARG A 70 -23.07 -16.42 1.80
N PRO A 71 -24.29 -16.60 1.26
CA PRO A 71 -24.53 -16.51 -0.18
C PRO A 71 -24.43 -15.05 -0.64
N GLY A 72 -23.92 -14.86 -1.87
CA GLY A 72 -23.89 -13.55 -2.53
C GLY A 72 -25.28 -13.07 -2.99
N PRO A 73 -25.34 -11.93 -3.71
CA PRO A 73 -24.19 -11.15 -4.19
C PRO A 73 -23.46 -10.38 -3.07
N PHE A 74 -22.19 -10.07 -3.30
CA PHE A 74 -21.37 -9.22 -2.44
C PHE A 74 -21.17 -7.86 -3.12
N HIS A 75 -21.59 -6.79 -2.45
CA HIS A 75 -21.55 -5.42 -2.94
C HIS A 75 -20.14 -4.84 -2.81
N ARG A 76 -19.70 -4.13 -3.86
CA ARG A 76 -18.31 -3.67 -4.00
C ARG A 76 -18.22 -2.21 -4.37
N ALA A 77 -17.22 -1.52 -3.82
CA ALA A 77 -16.90 -0.15 -4.19
C ALA A 77 -15.42 0.14 -4.01
N ASP A 78 -14.90 1.07 -4.81
CA ASP A 78 -13.66 1.79 -4.50
C ASP A 78 -14.04 3.04 -3.69
N VAL A 79 -13.54 3.12 -2.45
CA VAL A 79 -13.88 4.12 -1.44
C VAL A 79 -12.64 4.92 -1.08
N LYS A 80 -12.70 6.25 -1.26
CA LYS A 80 -11.67 7.16 -0.78
C LYS A 80 -11.99 7.58 0.64
N ILE A 81 -11.09 7.30 1.58
CA ILE A 81 -11.19 7.73 2.97
C ILE A 81 -10.00 8.61 3.29
N SER A 82 -10.26 9.80 3.82
CA SER A 82 -9.23 10.74 4.24
C SER A 82 -9.04 10.71 5.76
N PHE A 83 -7.81 10.75 6.21
CA PHE A 83 -7.41 10.76 7.62
C PHE A 83 -6.71 12.09 7.93
N PRO A 84 -7.06 12.78 9.02
CA PRO A 84 -6.37 13.99 9.43
C PRO A 84 -4.89 13.70 9.66
N LEU A 85 -3.99 14.52 9.11
CA LEU A 85 -2.55 14.36 9.33
C LEU A 85 -2.21 14.43 10.82
N GLU A 86 -2.98 15.19 11.61
CA GLU A 86 -2.77 15.27 13.07
C GLU A 86 -2.95 13.92 13.78
N ALA A 87 -3.83 13.05 13.28
CA ALA A 87 -4.10 11.75 13.89
C ALA A 87 -3.04 10.69 13.56
N VAL A 88 -2.41 10.80 12.38
CA VAL A 88 -1.48 9.79 11.84
C VAL A 88 -0.03 10.25 11.95
N GLY A 89 0.23 11.53 11.72
CA GLY A 89 1.55 12.11 11.57
C GLY A 89 2.24 11.70 10.26
N THR A 90 3.56 11.87 10.24
CA THR A 90 4.44 11.48 9.12
C THR A 90 5.25 10.21 9.42
N ASP A 91 4.80 9.40 10.37
CA ASP A 91 5.44 8.12 10.72
C ASP A 91 4.87 6.99 9.84
N VAL A 92 5.77 6.30 9.13
CA VAL A 92 5.43 5.14 8.28
C VAL A 92 4.74 4.05 9.10
N ALA A 93 5.17 3.81 10.35
CA ALA A 93 4.56 2.78 11.19
C ALA A 93 3.12 3.15 11.58
N ALA A 94 2.88 4.42 11.90
CA ALA A 94 1.54 4.92 12.20
C ALA A 94 0.62 4.86 10.97
N LEU A 95 1.09 5.31 9.79
CA LEU A 95 0.37 5.19 8.52
C LEU A 95 -0.04 3.74 8.23
N MET A 96 0.91 2.80 8.36
CA MET A 96 0.63 1.39 8.13
C MET A 96 -0.37 0.84 9.14
N THR A 97 -0.25 1.20 10.43
CA THR A 97 -1.14 0.68 11.48
C THR A 97 -2.56 1.19 11.31
N ILE A 98 -2.72 2.51 11.16
CA ILE A 98 -4.01 3.19 11.18
C ILE A 98 -4.71 3.07 9.83
N CYS A 99 -4.05 3.51 8.75
CA CYS A 99 -4.69 3.67 7.45
C CYS A 99 -4.61 2.41 6.58
N VAL A 100 -3.64 1.51 6.80
CA VAL A 100 -3.55 0.28 6.00
C VAL A 100 -4.18 -0.88 6.75
N HIS A 101 -3.55 -1.35 7.83
CA HIS A 101 -3.98 -2.56 8.53
C HIS A 101 -5.30 -2.39 9.28
N GLY A 102 -5.63 -1.16 9.70
CA GLY A 102 -6.89 -0.84 10.37
C GLY A 102 -8.13 -1.36 9.63
N ALA A 103 -8.15 -1.29 8.30
CA ALA A 103 -9.25 -1.78 7.47
C ALA A 103 -9.58 -3.27 7.67
N TRP A 104 -8.58 -4.12 7.95
CA TRP A 104 -8.79 -5.56 8.18
C TRP A 104 -9.28 -5.89 9.59
N SER A 105 -9.27 -4.93 10.51
CA SER A 105 -9.90 -5.11 11.83
C SER A 105 -11.42 -4.90 11.80
N VAL A 106 -11.94 -4.32 10.72
CA VAL A 106 -13.34 -3.91 10.60
C VAL A 106 -14.22 -5.12 10.31
N ARG A 107 -15.09 -5.45 11.27
CA ARG A 107 -16.11 -6.51 11.09
C ARG A 107 -17.10 -6.15 9.98
N GLY A 108 -17.55 -7.17 9.25
CA GLY A 108 -18.61 -7.08 8.25
C GLY A 108 -18.09 -7.12 6.80
N LEU A 109 -16.81 -6.85 6.59
CA LEU A 109 -16.17 -6.95 5.28
C LEU A 109 -16.01 -8.41 4.86
N THR A 110 -16.31 -8.68 3.59
CA THR A 110 -15.99 -9.94 2.90
C THR A 110 -14.87 -9.77 1.89
N GLY A 111 -14.35 -8.55 1.74
CA GLY A 111 -13.16 -8.24 0.95
C GLY A 111 -12.65 -6.84 1.27
N ALA A 112 -11.34 -6.68 1.32
CA ALA A 112 -10.67 -5.41 1.53
C ALA A 112 -9.32 -5.40 0.81
N ARG A 113 -9.00 -4.31 0.12
CA ARG A 113 -7.69 -4.07 -0.49
C ARG A 113 -7.39 -2.58 -0.54
N VAL A 114 -6.20 -2.19 -0.09
CA VAL A 114 -5.69 -0.84 -0.36
C VAL A 114 -5.25 -0.76 -1.82
N MET A 115 -5.84 0.19 -2.54
CA MET A 115 -5.61 0.42 -3.97
C MET A 115 -4.61 1.54 -4.20
N ASP A 116 -4.65 2.59 -3.38
CA ASP A 116 -3.76 3.74 -3.50
C ASP A 116 -3.65 4.52 -2.19
N ILE A 117 -2.57 5.31 -2.04
CA ILE A 117 -2.32 6.21 -0.91
C ILE A 117 -1.79 7.54 -1.44
N ASP A 118 -2.55 8.60 -1.26
CA ASP A 118 -2.13 9.98 -1.51
C ASP A 118 -1.63 10.59 -0.18
N LEU A 119 -0.34 10.93 -0.16
CA LEU A 119 0.31 11.57 0.98
C LEU A 119 0.46 13.07 0.74
N PRO A 120 0.20 13.93 1.74
CA PRO A 120 0.36 15.37 1.60
C PRO A 120 1.84 15.78 1.68
N ASP A 121 2.15 17.02 1.29
CA ASP A 121 3.52 17.53 1.17
C ASP A 121 4.35 17.39 2.46
N GLU A 122 3.74 17.39 3.64
CA GLU A 122 4.45 17.18 4.91
C GLU A 122 5.22 15.84 4.98
N TRP A 123 4.81 14.85 4.19
CA TRP A 123 5.52 13.57 4.05
C TRP A 123 6.82 13.65 3.26
N SER A 124 7.15 14.80 2.65
CA SER A 124 8.45 15.02 2.02
C SER A 124 9.61 15.12 3.03
N CYS A 125 9.35 14.94 4.33
CA CYS A 125 10.35 14.92 5.39
C CYS A 125 11.26 13.68 5.36
N HIS A 126 10.86 12.63 4.64
CA HIS A 126 11.66 11.42 4.45
C HIS A 126 12.72 11.62 3.37
N PRO A 127 13.95 11.11 3.54
CA PRO A 127 15.06 11.36 2.59
C PRO A 127 14.85 10.73 1.21
N GLY A 128 13.87 9.83 1.07
CA GLY A 128 13.62 9.10 -0.17
C GLY A 128 14.80 8.21 -0.58
N PRO A 129 14.85 7.79 -1.86
CA PRO A 129 15.93 6.95 -2.35
C PRO A 129 17.23 7.75 -2.54
N GLN A 130 18.29 7.39 -1.79
CA GLN A 130 19.60 8.06 -1.84
C GLN A 130 20.20 8.20 -3.25
N PHE A 131 20.03 7.18 -4.10
CA PHE A 131 20.59 7.17 -5.46
C PHE A 131 19.54 7.35 -6.55
N GLY A 132 18.33 6.83 -6.34
CA GLY A 132 17.28 6.77 -7.36
C GLY A 132 17.78 6.13 -8.67
N VAL A 133 17.01 6.31 -9.74
CA VAL A 133 17.34 5.75 -11.06
C VAL A 133 18.67 6.31 -11.59
N ALA A 134 18.87 7.62 -11.49
CA ALA A 134 20.05 8.29 -12.04
C ALA A 134 21.35 7.86 -11.33
N GLY A 135 21.34 7.74 -10.00
CA GLY A 135 22.49 7.28 -9.22
C GLY A 135 22.79 5.80 -9.47
N SER A 136 21.76 4.93 -9.51
CA SER A 136 21.93 3.52 -9.82
C SER A 136 22.56 3.30 -11.20
N ARG A 137 22.12 4.04 -12.23
CA ARG A 137 22.72 3.99 -13.57
C ARG A 137 24.19 4.36 -13.56
N ARG A 138 24.53 5.46 -12.89
CA ARG A 138 25.92 5.93 -12.74
C ARG A 138 26.81 4.91 -12.05
N LEU A 139 26.32 4.27 -10.98
CA LEU A 139 27.05 3.24 -10.23
C LEU A 139 27.27 1.95 -11.04
N MET A 140 26.33 1.63 -11.94
CA MET A 140 26.42 0.46 -12.80
C MET A 140 27.18 0.72 -14.11
N GLY A 141 27.48 1.98 -14.44
CA GLY A 141 28.07 2.36 -15.73
C GLY A 141 27.14 2.12 -16.92
N VAL A 142 25.82 2.22 -16.71
CA VAL A 142 24.78 1.97 -17.72
C VAL A 142 23.91 3.21 -17.91
N ASP A 143 24.32 4.07 -18.85
CA ASP A 143 23.63 5.34 -19.11
C ASP A 143 22.23 5.13 -19.71
N GLU A 144 22.09 4.15 -20.61
CA GLU A 144 20.83 3.83 -21.30
C GLU A 144 20.56 2.32 -21.33
N GLY A 145 19.32 1.94 -21.65
CA GLY A 145 18.92 0.54 -21.72
C GLY A 145 18.70 -0.13 -20.36
N VAL A 146 18.68 -1.46 -20.36
CA VAL A 146 18.36 -2.28 -19.19
C VAL A 146 19.58 -2.51 -18.29
N MET A 147 19.40 -2.45 -16.98
CA MET A 147 20.39 -2.91 -16.01
C MET A 147 20.16 -4.41 -15.75
N ILE A 148 21.15 -5.23 -16.10
CA ILE A 148 21.07 -6.69 -15.90
C ILE A 148 21.70 -7.03 -14.55
N ALA A 149 20.95 -7.77 -13.72
CA ALA A 149 21.43 -8.34 -12.46
C ALA A 149 21.14 -9.84 -12.41
N SER A 150 21.96 -10.59 -11.69
CA SER A 150 21.75 -12.02 -11.47
C SER A 150 21.69 -12.31 -9.98
N ILE A 151 20.75 -13.18 -9.59
CA ILE A 151 20.67 -13.71 -8.22
C ILE A 151 21.68 -14.87 -8.11
N ILE A 152 22.57 -14.81 -7.14
CA ILE A 152 23.51 -15.90 -6.86
C ILE A 152 22.72 -17.12 -6.36
N LYS A 153 23.03 -18.28 -6.93
CA LYS A 153 22.44 -19.57 -6.55
C LYS A 153 23.55 -20.60 -6.22
N PRO A 154 23.34 -21.46 -5.21
CA PRO A 154 22.19 -21.47 -4.29
C PRO A 154 22.18 -20.22 -3.40
N SER A 155 20.98 -19.77 -3.02
CA SER A 155 20.83 -18.53 -2.25
C SER A 155 21.27 -18.67 -0.79
N LEU A 156 21.43 -19.90 -0.30
CA LEU A 156 21.91 -20.23 1.04
C LEU A 156 22.91 -21.39 0.93
N GLY A 157 23.84 -21.44 1.89
CA GLY A 157 24.75 -22.57 2.07
C GLY A 157 26.13 -22.44 1.41
N LEU A 158 26.35 -21.45 0.54
CA LEU A 158 27.70 -21.15 0.05
C LEU A 158 28.51 -20.42 1.12
N LEU A 159 29.76 -20.84 1.30
CA LEU A 159 30.78 -20.10 2.03
C LEU A 159 31.19 -18.84 1.24
N PRO A 160 31.82 -17.84 1.90
CA PRO A 160 32.23 -16.60 1.24
C PRO A 160 33.10 -16.82 -0.02
N GLY A 161 34.05 -17.76 0.03
CA GLY A 161 34.91 -18.08 -1.11
C GLY A 161 34.16 -18.72 -2.28
N GLU A 162 33.19 -19.58 -1.99
CA GLU A 162 32.35 -20.24 -3.00
C GLU A 162 31.41 -19.22 -3.66
N THR A 163 30.86 -18.29 -2.87
CA THR A 163 30.07 -17.16 -3.37
C THR A 163 30.89 -16.29 -4.31
N ALA A 164 32.12 -15.94 -3.93
CA ALA A 164 33.03 -15.15 -4.78
C ALA A 164 33.32 -15.85 -6.11
N ALA A 165 33.46 -17.19 -6.12
CA ALA A 165 33.65 -17.95 -7.35
C ALA A 165 32.44 -17.84 -8.29
N VAL A 166 31.21 -17.93 -7.76
CA VAL A 166 29.97 -17.77 -8.54
C VAL A 166 29.78 -16.33 -9.05
N VAL A 167 30.13 -15.32 -8.25
CA VAL A 167 30.13 -13.92 -8.69
C VAL A 167 31.09 -13.74 -9.86
N LYS A 168 32.32 -14.26 -9.72
CA LYS A 168 33.34 -14.15 -10.76
C LYS A 168 32.91 -14.81 -12.07
N SER A 169 32.23 -15.96 -12.02
CA SER A 169 31.72 -16.61 -13.23
C SER A 169 30.58 -15.84 -13.87
N SER A 170 29.68 -15.28 -13.06
CA SER A 170 28.45 -14.61 -13.51
C SER A 170 28.68 -13.18 -14.01
N ALA A 171 29.71 -12.49 -13.49
CA ALA A 171 30.08 -11.14 -13.91
C ALA A 171 30.96 -11.09 -15.17
N ARG A 172 31.25 -12.25 -15.77
CA ARG A 172 32.01 -12.28 -17.04
C ARG A 172 31.16 -11.67 -18.15
N PRO A 173 31.69 -10.73 -18.94
CA PRO A 173 30.97 -10.17 -20.06
C PRO A 173 30.65 -11.29 -21.05
N VAL A 174 29.35 -11.56 -21.21
CA VAL A 174 28.86 -12.43 -22.28
C VAL A 174 28.82 -11.57 -23.53
N SER A 175 29.55 -11.97 -24.57
CA SER A 175 29.39 -11.37 -25.89
C SER A 175 27.97 -11.67 -26.37
N ILE A 176 27.07 -10.69 -26.22
CA ILE A 176 25.78 -10.71 -26.89
C ILE A 176 26.08 -10.37 -28.35
N SER A 177 26.44 -11.39 -29.12
CA SER A 177 26.49 -11.29 -30.57
C SER A 177 25.11 -10.83 -31.03
N SER A 178 25.04 -9.63 -31.60
CA SER A 178 23.87 -9.16 -32.32
C SER A 178 23.60 -10.19 -33.41
N ARG A 179 22.57 -11.03 -33.21
CA ARG A 179 21.98 -11.77 -34.32
C ARG A 179 21.40 -10.72 -35.24
N THR A 180 22.19 -10.37 -36.24
CA THR A 180 21.74 -9.68 -37.44
C THR A 180 20.54 -10.47 -37.94
N THR A 181 19.37 -9.84 -37.93
CA THR A 181 18.19 -10.32 -38.64
C THR A 181 18.62 -10.53 -40.09
N LYS A 182 18.67 -11.80 -40.53
CA LYS A 182 18.76 -12.12 -41.95
C LYS A 182 17.53 -11.52 -42.63
N SER A 183 17.80 -10.71 -43.64
CA SER A 183 16.89 -10.12 -44.61
C SER A 183 15.91 -11.13 -45.19
#